data_AF-A0A3S2DCM6-F1
#
_entry.id   AF-A0A3S2DCM6-F1
#
_cell.length_a   1.000
_cell.length_b   1.000
_cell.length_c   1.000
_cell.angle_alpha   90.00
_cell.angle_beta   90.00
_cell.angle_gamma   90.00
#
_symmetry.space_group_name_H-M   'P 1'
#
loop_
_entity.id
_entity.type
_entity.pdbx_description
1 polymer ?
#
loop_
_entity_poly.entity_id
_entity_poly.type
_entity_poly.pdbx_seq_one_letter_code
_entity_poly.pdbx_strand_id
1 'polypeptide(L)'
;TWTDETLQAEIHNRLDQAARRKKYRQGKKTPVDYELVWRDRPSHVFLTRDDRLIEMLRGSIKSAVGKEPTLSTSGGTSDARFIKDYCPVVEFGLVGKTMHMVDERVAIADLETLTQIYQRFIEDWFGQG
;
A
#
# COMPACT_ATOMS: atom_id res chain seq x y z
N THR A 1 9.63 14.61 -11.06
CA THR A 1 8.76 13.49 -10.66
C THR A 1 9.41 12.22 -11.16
N TRP A 2 9.41 11.15 -10.36
CA TRP A 2 9.93 9.85 -10.81
C TRP A 2 8.97 9.24 -11.83
N THR A 3 9.51 8.83 -12.97
CA THR A 3 8.87 7.94 -13.96
C THR A 3 9.57 6.59 -13.91
N ASP A 4 8.99 5.57 -14.54
CA ASP A 4 9.60 4.24 -14.59
C ASP A 4 10.98 4.30 -15.26
N GLU A 5 11.12 5.04 -16.36
CA GLU A 5 12.38 5.20 -17.09
C GLU A 5 13.44 5.93 -16.26
N THR A 6 13.05 7.03 -15.61
CA THR A 6 13.99 7.83 -14.80
C THR A 6 14.42 7.09 -13.53
N LEU A 7 13.55 6.25 -12.96
CA LEU A 7 13.89 5.38 -11.84
C LEU A 7 14.81 4.24 -12.28
N GLN A 8 14.53 3.58 -13.41
CA GLN A 8 15.40 2.54 -13.96
C GLN A 8 16.80 3.09 -14.27
N ALA A 9 16.87 4.28 -14.88
CA ALA A 9 18.14 4.96 -15.16
C ALA A 9 18.92 5.27 -13.88
N GLU A 10 18.24 5.78 -12.84
CA GLU A 10 18.89 6.04 -11.54
C GLU A 10 19.43 4.76 -10.90
N ILE A 11 18.68 3.66 -10.95
CA ILE A 11 19.12 2.37 -10.42
C ILE A 11 20.36 1.87 -11.16
N HIS A 12 20.37 1.91 -12.50
CA HIS A 12 21.56 1.59 -13.29
C HIS A 12 22.77 2.46 -12.90
N ASN A 13 22.59 3.79 -12.83
CA ASN A 13 23.65 4.72 -12.48
C ASN A 13 24.27 4.41 -11.11
N ARG A 14 23.44 4.06 -10.11
CA ARG A 14 23.91 3.69 -8.77
C ARG A 14 24.65 2.36 -8.77
N LEU A 15 24.17 1.37 -9.52
CA LEU A 15 24.83 0.07 -9.65
C LEU A 15 26.20 0.21 -10.33
N ASP A 16 26.30 1.00 -11.41
CA ASP A 16 27.56 1.29 -12.10
C ASP A 16 28.59 1.96 -11.19
N GLN A 17 28.15 2.95 -10.42
CA GLN A 17 29.01 3.60 -9.43
C GLN A 17 29.45 2.59 -8.35
N ALA A 18 28.53 1.79 -7.83
CA ALA A 18 28.81 0.81 -6.78
C ALA A 18 29.75 -0.31 -7.25
N ALA A 19 29.57 -0.82 -8.46
CA ALA A 19 30.40 -1.86 -9.06
C ALA A 19 31.89 -1.48 -9.12
N ARG A 20 32.17 -0.17 -9.28
CA ARG A 20 33.53 0.39 -9.33
C ARG A 20 34.10 0.75 -7.95
N ARG A 21 33.29 0.75 -6.88
CA ARG A 21 33.76 1.10 -5.52
C ARG A 21 34.74 0.05 -5.01
N LYS A 22 35.85 0.55 -4.47
CA LYS A 22 36.92 -0.27 -3.87
C LYS A 22 36.86 -0.32 -2.33
N LYS A 23 36.05 0.55 -1.72
CA LYS A 23 35.95 0.74 -0.25
C LYS A 23 35.75 -0.57 0.51
N TYR A 24 34.89 -1.45 0.00
CA TYR A 24 34.51 -2.71 0.66
C TYR A 24 35.25 -3.95 0.12
N ARG A 25 36.21 -3.77 -0.80
CA ARG A 25 36.94 -4.87 -1.45
C ARG A 25 38.43 -4.54 -1.57
N GLN A 26 39.13 -4.50 -0.43
CA GLN A 26 40.58 -4.29 -0.41
C GLN A 26 41.28 -5.40 -1.21
N GLY A 27 42.23 -5.03 -2.08
CA GLY A 27 43.00 -5.95 -2.92
C GLY A 27 42.35 -6.35 -4.25
N LYS A 28 41.01 -6.25 -4.41
CA LYS A 28 40.35 -6.53 -5.71
C LYS A 28 40.28 -5.27 -6.58
N LYS A 29 40.92 -5.32 -7.74
CA LYS A 29 41.02 -4.19 -8.69
C LYS A 29 39.93 -4.17 -9.76
N THR A 30 39.29 -5.31 -10.02
CA THR A 30 38.26 -5.44 -11.06
C THR A 30 36.88 -5.00 -10.56
N PRO A 31 36.08 -4.30 -11.40
CA PRO A 31 34.67 -4.04 -11.12
C PRO A 31 33.87 -5.33 -10.87
N VAL A 32 32.71 -5.22 -10.22
CA VAL A 32 31.74 -6.32 -10.14
C VAL A 32 30.89 -6.30 -11.40
N ASP A 33 30.79 -7.44 -12.08
CA ASP A 33 29.85 -7.62 -13.18
C ASP A 33 28.46 -7.91 -12.63
N TYR A 34 27.43 -7.34 -13.26
CA TYR A 34 26.04 -7.55 -12.89
C TYR A 34 25.16 -7.56 -14.14
N GLU A 35 24.03 -8.26 -14.03
CA GLU A 35 22.94 -8.23 -15.00
C GLU A 35 21.69 -7.72 -14.28
N LEU A 36 20.93 -6.85 -14.94
CA LEU A 36 19.66 -6.36 -14.41
C LEU A 36 18.53 -6.74 -15.36
N VAL A 37 17.56 -7.49 -14.84
CA VAL A 37 16.36 -7.90 -15.57
C VAL A 37 15.16 -7.23 -14.93
N TRP A 38 14.49 -6.38 -15.70
CA TRP A 38 13.25 -5.73 -15.32
C TRP A 38 12.08 -6.66 -15.60
N ARG A 39 11.19 -6.85 -14.62
CA ARG A 39 9.96 -7.64 -14.81
C ARG A 39 8.80 -6.70 -15.09
N ASP A 40 7.98 -7.06 -16.07
CA ASP A 40 6.75 -6.34 -16.36
C ASP A 40 5.77 -6.49 -15.18
N ARG A 41 5.12 -5.38 -14.79
CA ARG A 41 4.13 -5.18 -13.71
C ARG A 41 4.64 -4.53 -12.40
N PRO A 42 5.33 -3.37 -12.43
CA PRO A 42 5.30 -2.52 -11.25
C PRO A 42 3.86 -2.01 -11.05
N SER A 43 3.28 -2.23 -9.86
CA SER A 43 2.08 -1.52 -9.45
C SER A 43 2.43 -0.04 -9.31
N HIS A 44 1.75 0.85 -10.04
CA HIS A 44 1.92 2.28 -9.82
C HIS A 44 1.50 2.65 -8.40
N VAL A 45 2.19 3.63 -7.83
CA VAL A 45 1.79 4.26 -6.57
C VAL A 45 0.55 5.11 -6.82
N PHE A 46 -0.36 5.12 -5.85
CA PHE A 46 -1.55 5.96 -5.90
C PHE A 46 -1.83 6.54 -4.52
N LEU A 47 -2.60 7.63 -4.49
CA LEU A 47 -3.05 8.27 -3.26
C LEU A 47 -4.42 8.87 -3.53
N THR A 48 -5.41 8.48 -2.75
CA THR A 48 -6.75 9.07 -2.81
C THR A 48 -6.78 10.36 -2.00
N ARG A 49 -7.35 11.41 -2.60
CA ARG A 49 -7.51 12.74 -2.01
C ARG A 49 -8.98 13.13 -2.05
N ASP A 50 -9.80 12.38 -1.32
CA ASP A 50 -11.24 12.62 -1.20
C ASP A 50 -11.61 12.74 0.28
N ASP A 51 -11.67 13.97 0.77
CA ASP A 51 -11.93 14.25 2.18
C ASP A 51 -13.33 13.79 2.60
N ARG A 52 -14.31 13.82 1.69
CA ARG A 52 -15.68 13.38 1.98
C ARG A 52 -15.71 11.87 2.24
N LEU A 53 -15.11 11.08 1.35
CA LEU A 53 -15.02 9.63 1.49
C LEU A 53 -14.23 9.25 2.75
N ILE A 54 -13.09 9.90 2.96
CA ILE A 54 -12.22 9.63 4.10
C ILE A 54 -12.92 9.96 5.42
N GLU A 55 -13.48 11.16 5.57
CA GLU A 55 -14.10 11.57 6.83
C GLU A 55 -15.42 10.84 7.11
N MET A 56 -16.16 10.43 6.08
CA MET A 56 -17.36 9.62 6.28
C MET A 56 -17.02 8.23 6.82
N LEU A 57 -16.08 7.52 6.19
CA LEU A 57 -15.63 6.22 6.70
C LEU A 57 -15.03 6.34 8.11
N ARG A 58 -14.25 7.40 8.35
CA ARG A 58 -13.70 7.73 9.67
C ARG A 58 -14.78 7.90 10.73
N GLY A 59 -15.87 8.59 10.39
CA GLY A 59 -17.04 8.78 11.25
C GLY A 59 -17.75 7.45 11.57
N SER A 60 -17.94 6.58 10.58
CA SER A 60 -18.59 5.28 10.77
C SER A 60 -17.73 4.36 11.66
N ILE A 61 -16.42 4.33 11.45
CA ILE A 61 -15.47 3.59 12.32
C ILE A 61 -15.52 4.13 13.75
N LYS A 62 -15.38 5.45 13.92
CA LYS A 62 -15.40 6.08 15.26
C LYS A 62 -16.70 5.83 16.01
N SER A 63 -17.83 5.81 15.30
CA SER A 63 -19.13 5.50 15.90
C SER A 63 -19.22 4.07 16.40
N ALA A 64 -18.64 3.10 15.68
CA ALA A 64 -18.70 1.69 16.06
C ALA A 64 -17.71 1.31 17.17
N VAL A 65 -16.48 1.87 17.15
CA VAL A 65 -15.40 1.43 18.06
C VAL A 65 -14.87 2.51 19.00
N GLY A 66 -15.41 3.73 18.94
CA GLY A 66 -15.03 4.86 19.80
C GLY A 66 -13.62 5.43 19.53
N LYS A 67 -12.94 4.98 18.47
CA LYS A 67 -11.56 5.35 18.13
C LYS A 67 -11.47 5.89 16.72
N GLU A 68 -10.59 6.85 16.54
CA GLU A 68 -10.34 7.45 15.24
C GLU A 68 -9.26 6.66 14.48
N PRO A 69 -9.53 6.18 13.26
CA PRO A 69 -8.53 5.48 12.46
C PRO A 69 -7.42 6.43 12.01
N THR A 70 -6.21 5.88 11.92
CA THR A 70 -5.05 6.55 11.33
C THR A 70 -5.01 6.27 9.84
N LEU A 71 -4.82 7.31 9.02
CA LEU A 71 -4.61 7.15 7.59
C LEU A 71 -3.22 6.57 7.33
N SER A 72 -3.12 5.57 6.47
CA SER A 72 -1.85 4.92 6.16
C SER A 72 -1.76 4.53 4.69
N THR A 73 -0.53 4.58 4.16
CA THR A 73 -0.13 4.01 2.87
C THR A 73 0.88 2.86 3.05
N SER A 74 1.04 2.37 4.29
CA SER A 74 1.93 1.25 4.62
C SER A 74 1.37 -0.08 4.14
N GLY A 75 2.24 -1.07 3.93
CA GLY A 75 1.84 -2.44 3.63
C GLY A 75 2.13 -2.81 2.17
N GLY A 76 1.37 -3.78 1.65
CA GLY A 76 1.43 -4.19 0.25
C GLY A 76 0.65 -3.26 -0.68
N THR A 77 0.29 -3.77 -1.86
CA THR A 77 -0.65 -3.12 -2.79
C THR A 77 -1.95 -3.92 -2.82
N SER A 78 -3.02 -3.31 -3.30
CA SER A 78 -4.32 -3.94 -3.53
C SER A 78 -4.80 -3.63 -4.96
N ASP A 79 -5.93 -4.22 -5.36
CA ASP A 79 -6.55 -3.93 -6.66
C ASP A 79 -7.13 -2.51 -6.77
N ALA A 80 -7.13 -1.74 -5.67
CA ALA A 80 -7.36 -0.30 -5.70
C ALA A 80 -6.46 0.42 -6.70
N ARG A 81 -5.26 -0.11 -6.98
CA ARG A 81 -4.35 0.42 -8.02
C ARG A 81 -4.99 0.52 -9.41
N PHE A 82 -6.00 -0.30 -9.70
CA PHE A 82 -6.76 -0.27 -10.95
C PHE A 82 -8.07 0.53 -10.79
N ILE A 83 -8.76 0.38 -9.67
CA ILE A 83 -10.08 1.00 -9.43
C ILE A 83 -9.96 2.53 -9.30
N LYS A 84 -8.84 3.02 -8.75
CA LYS A 84 -8.59 4.45 -8.54
C LYS A 84 -8.68 5.32 -9.79
N ASP A 85 -8.56 4.72 -10.97
CA ASP A 85 -8.70 5.43 -12.25
C ASP A 85 -10.16 5.76 -12.59
N TYR A 86 -11.11 5.16 -11.87
CA TYR A 86 -12.55 5.32 -12.09
C TYR A 86 -13.26 6.05 -10.94
N CYS A 87 -12.78 5.87 -9.71
CA CYS A 87 -13.35 6.53 -8.53
C CYS A 87 -12.35 6.66 -7.38
N PRO A 88 -12.62 7.53 -6.39
CA PRO A 88 -11.88 7.54 -5.13
C PRO A 88 -11.94 6.19 -4.42
N VAL A 89 -10.83 5.73 -3.82
CA VAL A 89 -10.74 4.44 -3.14
C VAL A 89 -10.16 4.60 -1.74
N VAL A 90 -10.77 3.95 -0.77
CA VAL A 90 -10.23 3.78 0.58
C VAL A 90 -10.28 2.30 0.94
N GLU A 91 -9.31 1.86 1.73
CA GLU A 91 -9.23 0.48 2.20
C GLU A 91 -9.40 0.45 3.72
N PHE A 92 -10.26 -0.43 4.20
CA PHE A 92 -10.48 -0.71 5.60
C PHE A 92 -10.88 -2.16 5.76
N GLY A 93 -10.45 -2.84 6.82
CA GLY A 93 -10.72 -4.26 7.02
C GLY A 93 -10.13 -4.80 8.31
N LEU A 94 -10.12 -6.13 8.42
CA LEU A 94 -9.58 -6.86 9.57
C LEU A 94 -8.06 -6.70 9.70
N VAL A 95 -7.55 -6.91 10.91
CA VAL A 95 -6.10 -6.91 11.14
C VAL A 95 -5.50 -8.22 10.62
N GLY A 96 -4.72 -8.14 9.54
CA GLY A 96 -4.07 -9.29 8.90
C GLY A 96 -2.89 -9.91 9.65
N LYS A 97 -2.97 -10.10 10.97
CA LYS A 97 -1.86 -10.64 11.81
C LYS A 97 -1.37 -12.02 11.34
N THR A 98 -2.28 -12.82 10.80
CA THR A 98 -2.03 -14.21 10.35
C THR A 98 -2.19 -14.35 8.83
N MET A 99 -2.35 -13.24 8.10
CA MET A 99 -2.55 -13.25 6.65
C MET A 99 -1.34 -13.91 5.95
N HIS A 100 -1.62 -14.83 5.03
CA HIS A 100 -0.61 -15.64 4.32
C HIS A 100 0.22 -16.59 5.21
N MET A 101 -0.26 -16.89 6.42
CA MET A 101 0.36 -17.89 7.30
C MET A 101 -0.48 -19.18 7.32
N VAL A 102 0.12 -20.28 7.78
CA VAL A 102 -0.65 -21.47 8.15
C VAL A 102 -1.63 -21.13 9.27
N ASP A 103 -2.81 -21.76 9.26
CA ASP A 103 -3.90 -21.51 10.21
C ASP A 103 -4.36 -20.03 10.27
N GLU A 104 -4.45 -19.38 9.10
CA GLU A 104 -5.03 -18.06 8.94
C GLU A 104 -6.43 -17.99 9.60
N ARG A 105 -6.62 -16.97 10.45
CA ARG A 105 -7.82 -16.85 11.29
C ARG A 105 -8.04 -15.42 11.78
N VAL A 106 -9.28 -15.14 12.16
CA VAL A 106 -9.69 -13.89 12.80
C VAL A 106 -10.64 -14.16 13.97
N ALA A 107 -10.75 -13.22 14.90
CA ALA A 107 -11.77 -13.26 15.93
C ALA A 107 -13.16 -12.98 15.33
N ILE A 108 -14.16 -13.78 15.70
CA ILE A 108 -15.54 -13.58 15.23
C ILE A 108 -16.06 -12.20 15.63
N ALA A 109 -15.76 -11.74 16.84
CA ALA A 109 -16.15 -10.41 17.32
C ALA A 109 -15.59 -9.26 16.44
N ASP A 110 -14.37 -9.40 15.90
CA ASP A 110 -13.79 -8.41 14.99
C ASP A 110 -14.54 -8.40 13.64
N LEU A 111 -14.95 -9.58 13.15
CA LEU A 111 -15.75 -9.72 11.93
C LEU A 111 -17.16 -9.13 12.07
N GLU A 112 -17.82 -9.36 13.20
CA GLU A 112 -19.12 -8.78 13.54
C GLU A 112 -19.02 -7.25 13.63
N THR A 113 -17.99 -6.74 14.30
CA THR A 113 -17.71 -5.29 14.39
C THR A 113 -17.47 -4.69 13.01
N LEU A 114 -16.68 -5.36 12.15
CA LEU A 114 -16.42 -4.90 10.80
C LEU A 114 -17.71 -4.83 9.96
N THR A 115 -18.61 -5.80 10.14
CA THR A 115 -19.91 -5.83 9.47
C THR A 115 -20.76 -4.63 9.86
N GLN A 116 -20.82 -4.30 11.16
CA GLN A 116 -21.53 -3.12 11.66
C GLN A 116 -20.94 -1.82 11.10
N ILE A 117 -19.60 -1.73 10.99
CA ILE A 117 -18.94 -0.56 10.40
C ILE A 117 -19.33 -0.38 8.93
N TYR A 118 -19.27 -1.44 8.13
CA TYR A 118 -19.65 -1.34 6.71
C TYR A 118 -21.12 -1.00 6.53
N GLN A 119 -22.01 -1.63 7.30
CA GLN A 119 -23.43 -1.31 7.26
C GLN A 119 -23.65 0.19 7.53
N ARG A 120 -23.06 0.70 8.62
CA ARG A 120 -23.18 2.11 8.97
C ARG A 120 -22.61 3.03 7.90
N PHE A 121 -21.45 2.69 7.33
CA PHE A 121 -20.84 3.47 6.26
C PHE A 121 -21.74 3.55 5.02
N ILE A 122 -22.35 2.43 4.61
CA ILE A 122 -23.29 2.40 3.48
C ILE A 122 -24.54 3.24 3.80
N GLU A 123 -25.10 3.11 5.00
CA GLU A 123 -26.24 3.92 5.46
C GLU A 123 -25.91 5.42 5.45
N ASP A 124 -24.74 5.82 5.98
CA ASP A 124 -24.29 7.22 6.00
C ASP A 124 -24.04 7.76 4.57
N TRP A 125 -23.45 6.93 3.69
CA TRP A 125 -23.08 7.34 2.32
C TRP A 125 -24.28 7.56 1.42
N PHE A 126 -25.28 6.69 1.49
CA PHE A 126 -26.49 6.77 0.66
C PHE A 126 -27.67 7.46 1.34
N GLY A 127 -27.67 7.56 2.67
CA GLY A 127 -28.72 8.22 3.46
C GLY A 127 -28.64 9.75 3.47
N GLN A 128 -27.50 10.34 3.05
CA GLN A 128 -27.33 11.79 2.90
C GLN A 128 -27.73 12.31 1.51
N GLY A 129 -28.75 11.71 0.90
CA GLY A 129 -29.34 12.16 -0.37
C GLY A 129 -30.22 13.40 -0.22
#